data_AF-A0A1G8IQB4-F1
#
_entry.id   AF-A0A1G8IQB4-F1
#
_cell.length_a   1.000
_cell.length_b   1.000
_cell.length_c   1.000
_cell.angle_alpha   90.00
_cell.angle_beta   90.00
_cell.angle_gamma   90.00
#
_symmetry.space_group_name_H-M   'P 1'
#
loop_
_entity.id
_entity.type
_entity.pdbx_description
1 polymer ?
#
loop_
_entity_poly.entity_id
_entity_poly.type
_entity_poly.pdbx_seq_one_letter_code
_entity_poly.pdbx_strand_id
1 'polypeptide(L)' 'MKAAKPFDIPKALVWEVFKLVKANKGSAGIDQESLEDFEQNLSGNLYKLWNRLSSGAYFPPAVKGVAIPKKQ' A
#
# COMPACT_ATOMS: atom_id res chain seq x y z
N MET A 1 -8.73 -15.07 24.83
CA MET A 1 -7.94 -15.11 23.58
C MET A 1 -7.72 -13.68 23.12
N LYS A 2 -6.48 -13.24 22.89
CA LYS A 2 -6.23 -11.93 22.25
C LYS A 2 -6.84 -11.96 20.85
N ALA A 3 -7.53 -10.90 20.44
CA ALA A 3 -8.03 -10.77 19.08
C ALA A 3 -6.85 -10.96 18.10
N ALA A 4 -7.04 -11.78 17.06
CA ALA A 4 -6.00 -12.07 16.07
C ALA A 4 -5.56 -10.83 15.25
N LYS A 5 -6.33 -9.73 15.35
CA LYS A 5 -6.08 -8.43 14.73
C LYS A 5 -6.12 -7.35 15.81
N PRO A 6 -4.97 -6.85 16.29
CA PRO A 6 -4.93 -5.80 17.31
C PRO A 6 -5.38 -4.42 16.80
N PHE A 7 -5.42 -4.20 15.47
CA PHE A 7 -5.85 -2.94 14.87
C PHE A 7 -7.20 -3.08 14.19
N ASP A 8 -8.14 -2.20 14.54
CA ASP A 8 -9.45 -2.11 13.89
C ASP A 8 -9.36 -1.28 12.61
N ILE A 9 -9.06 -1.96 11.51
CA ILE A 9 -8.94 -1.36 10.17
C ILE A 9 -10.03 -1.97 9.29
N PRO A 10 -11.05 -1.19 8.87
CA PRO A 10 -12.07 -1.67 7.94
C PRO A 10 -11.46 -2.03 6.58
N LYS A 11 -11.94 -3.12 5.95
CA LYS A 11 -11.53 -3.47 4.58
C LYS A 11 -11.88 -2.37 3.56
N ALA A 12 -13.01 -1.71 3.77
CA ALA A 12 -13.47 -0.61 2.92
C ALA A 12 -12.47 0.57 2.92
N LEU A 13 -11.84 0.87 4.06
CA LEU A 13 -10.84 1.93 4.16
C LEU A 13 -9.64 1.67 3.26
N VAL A 14 -9.16 0.43 3.21
CA VAL A 14 -8.02 0.05 2.35
C VAL A 14 -8.36 0.25 0.87
N TRP A 15 -9.62 0.00 0.49
CA TRP A 15 -10.12 0.25 -0.86
C TRP A 15 -10.18 1.75 -1.20
N GLU A 16 -10.66 2.57 -0.27
CA GLU A 16 -10.71 4.03 -0.45
C GLU A 16 -9.32 4.63 -0.59
N VAL A 17 -8.37 4.20 0.25
CA VAL A 17 -6.97 4.64 0.19
C VAL A 17 -6.33 4.23 -1.13
N PHE A 18 -6.60 3.02 -1.63
CA PHE A 18 -6.10 2.58 -2.94
C PHE A 18 -6.53 3.53 -4.07
N LYS A 19 -7.79 3.99 -4.08
CA LYS A 19 -8.27 4.96 -5.09
C LYS A 19 -7.51 6.28 -5.04
N LEU A 20 -7.19 6.77 -3.83
CA LEU A 20 -6.42 8.00 -3.66
C LEU A 20 -4.99 7.85 -4.21
N VAL A 21 -4.35 6.72 -3.93
CA VAL A 21 -3.01 6.41 -4.48
C VAL A 21 -3.06 6.33 -6.01
N LYS A 22 -4.06 5.65 -6.57
CA LYS A 22 -4.25 5.54 -8.02
C LYS A 22 -4.43 6.90 -8.68
N ALA A 23 -5.15 7.82 -8.04
CA ALA A 23 -5.37 9.17 -8.56
C ALA A 23 -4.07 10.00 -8.67
N ASN A 24 -3.08 9.73 -7.80
CA ASN A 24 -1.81 10.46 -7.78
C ASN A 24 -0.85 10.10 -8.93
N LYS A 25 -1.07 8.97 -9.63
CA LYS A 25 -0.25 8.52 -10.78
C LYS A 25 1.26 8.53 -10.49
N GLY A 26 1.65 8.16 -9.27
CA GLY A 26 3.05 8.12 -8.84
C GLY A 26 3.87 7.05 -9.56
N SER A 27 5.19 7.20 -9.54
CA SER A 27 6.11 6.19 -10.06
C SER A 27 6.29 5.01 -9.10
N ALA A 28 6.73 3.88 -9.64
CA ALA A 28 7.01 2.66 -8.87
C ALA A 28 8.13 2.85 -7.84
N GLY A 29 8.00 2.14 -6.72
CA GLY A 29 8.93 2.15 -5.60
C GLY A 29 10.21 1.34 -5.84
N ILE A 30 10.81 0.87 -4.75
CA ILE A 30 12.04 0.05 -4.79
C ILE A 30 11.80 -1.34 -5.39
N ASP A 31 10.58 -1.83 -5.26
CA ASP A 31 10.08 -3.12 -5.73
C ASP A 31 9.74 -3.11 -7.23
N GLN A 32 9.76 -1.93 -7.86
CA GLN A 32 9.43 -1.74 -9.28
C GLN A 32 8.01 -2.18 -9.66
N GLU A 33 7.13 -2.37 -8.69
CA GLU A 33 5.73 -2.74 -8.94
C GLU A 33 4.97 -1.50 -9.46
N SER A 34 4.39 -1.63 -10.65
CA SER A 34 3.50 -0.60 -11.21
C SER A 34 2.08 -0.73 -10.64
N LEU A 35 1.26 0.33 -10.76
CA LEU A 35 -0.14 0.25 -10.38
C LEU A 35 -0.89 -0.77 -11.26
N GLU A 36 -0.52 -0.85 -12.53
CA GLU A 36 -1.08 -1.80 -13.50
C GLU A 36 -0.80 -3.25 -13.10
N ASP A 37 0.44 -3.55 -12.67
CA ASP A 37 0.82 -4.89 -12.17
C ASP A 37 0.07 -5.23 -10.88
N PHE A 38 -0.03 -4.27 -9.95
CA PHE A 38 -0.78 -4.44 -8.70
C PHE A 38 -2.26 -4.74 -8.95
N GLU A 39 -2.85 -4.12 -9.97
CA GLU A 39 -4.27 -4.27 -10.33
C GLU A 39 -4.62 -5.63 -10.94
N GLN A 40 -3.65 -6.36 -11.51
CA GLN A 40 -3.87 -7.71 -12.05
C GLN A 40 -4.46 -8.68 -11.01
N ASN A 41 -4.13 -8.48 -9.73
CA ASN A 41 -4.72 -9.22 -8.61
C ASN A 41 -5.18 -8.27 -7.49
N LEU A 42 -5.98 -7.27 -7.87
CA LEU A 42 -6.39 -6.19 -6.97
C LEU A 42 -7.00 -6.70 -5.65
N SER A 43 -8.00 -7.59 -5.72
CA SER A 43 -8.67 -8.14 -4.52
C SER A 43 -7.70 -8.90 -3.61
N GLY A 44 -6.85 -9.75 -4.19
CA GLY A 44 -5.87 -10.54 -3.44
C GLY A 44 -4.80 -9.65 -2.79
N ASN A 45 -4.32 -8.64 -3.51
CA ASN A 45 -3.30 -7.72 -3.03
C ASN A 45 -3.84 -6.81 -1.91
N LEU A 46 -5.05 -6.26 -2.07
CA LEU A 46 -5.71 -5.48 -1.02
C LEU A 46 -6.02 -6.32 0.22
N TYR A 47 -6.43 -7.58 0.05
CA TYR A 47 -6.64 -8.49 1.17
C TYR A 47 -5.35 -8.78 1.94
N LYS A 48 -4.25 -9.08 1.24
CA LYS A 48 -2.93 -9.29 1.85
C LYS A 48 -2.49 -8.05 2.64
N LEU A 49 -2.64 -6.87 2.05
CA LEU A 49 -2.29 -5.61 2.68
C LEU A 49 -3.13 -5.35 3.93
N TRP A 50 -4.46 -5.42 3.80
CA TRP A 50 -5.39 -5.31 4.93
C TRP A 50 -5.05 -6.29 6.05
N ASN A 51 -4.74 -7.54 5.70
CA ASN A 51 -4.46 -8.57 6.68
C ASN A 51 -3.20 -8.24 7.50
N ARG A 52 -2.14 -7.77 6.84
CA ARG A 52 -0.88 -7.36 7.48
C ARG A 52 -1.06 -6.10 8.33
N LEU A 53 -1.80 -5.11 7.83
CA LEU A 53 -2.08 -3.87 8.56
C LEU A 53 -2.89 -4.15 9.83
N SER A 54 -3.99 -4.88 9.70
CA SER A 54 -4.88 -5.19 10.83
C SER A 54 -4.23 -6.12 11.87
N SER A 55 -3.30 -7.00 11.45
CA SER A 55 -2.57 -7.89 12.36
C SER A 55 -1.35 -7.24 13.02
N GLY A 56 -0.88 -6.09 12.52
CA GLY A 56 0.37 -5.48 12.96
C GLY A 56 1.64 -6.09 12.36
N ALA A 57 1.50 -6.97 11.36
CA ALA A 57 2.63 -7.61 10.70
C ALA A 57 3.07 -6.89 9.40
N TYR A 58 2.56 -5.68 9.16
CA TYR A 58 2.98 -4.86 8.02
C TYR A 58 4.27 -4.11 8.36
N PHE A 59 5.32 -4.39 7.60
CA PHE A 59 6.58 -3.66 7.63
C PHE A 59 6.76 -3.00 6.26
N PRO A 60 6.72 -1.66 6.16
CA PRO A 60 6.83 -0.99 4.88
C PRO A 60 8.24 -1.19 4.28
N PRO A 61 8.35 -1.34 2.95
CA PRO A 61 9.64 -1.34 2.28
C PRO A 61 10.33 0.03 2.40
N ALA A 62 11.64 0.07 2.18
CA ALA A 62 12.37 1.32 2.10
C ALA A 62 11.85 2.18 0.92
N VAL A 63 11.95 3.50 1.06
CA VAL A 63 11.55 4.45 0.01
C VAL A 63 12.61 4.55 -1.08
N LYS A 64 12.18 4.76 -2.33
CA LYS A 64 13.09 4.97 -3.47
C LYS A 64 13.54 6.43 -3.52
N GLY A 65 14.84 6.67 -3.32
CA GLY A 65 15.43 8.01 -3.49
C GLY A 65 15.43 8.43 -4.96
N VAL A 66 14.91 9.61 -5.25
CA VAL A 66 14.96 10.24 -6.58
C VAL A 66 15.54 11.64 -6.43
N ALA A 67 16.57 11.95 -7.21
CA ALA A 67 17.15 13.28 -7.25
C ALA A 67 16.20 14.25 -7.95
N ILE A 68 15.65 15.19 -7.21
CA ILE A 68 14.80 16.27 -7.74
C ILE A 68 15.60 17.57 -7.64
N PRO A 69 15.91 18.24 -8.77
CA PRO A 69 16.59 19.54 -8.73
C PRO A 69 15.70 20.57 -8.02
N LYS A 70 16.26 21.26 -7.03
CA LYS A 70 15.57 22.37 -6.36
C LYS A 70 15.66 23.62 -7.22
N LYS A 71 14.61 24.45 -7.21
CA LYS A 71 14.70 25.80 -7.77
C LYS A 71 15.78 26.56 -7.01
N GLN A 72 16.66 27.25 -7.75
CA GLN A 72 17.61 28.20 -7.16
C GLN A 72 16.86 29.38 -6.53
#